data_AF-A0A7K2ZG65-F1
#
_entry.id   AF-A0A7K2ZG65-F1
#
_cell.length_a   1.000
_cell.length_b   1.000
_cell.length_c   1.000
_cell.angle_alpha   90.00
_cell.angle_beta   90.00
_cell.angle_gamma   90.00
#
_symmetry.space_group_name_H-M   'P 1'
#
loop_
_entity.id
_entity.type
_entity.pdbx_description
1 polymer ?
#
loop_
_entity_poly.entity_id
_entity_poly.type
_entity_poly.pdbx_seq_one_letter_code
_entity_poly.pdbx_strand_id
1 'polypeptide(L)'
;MTGRTSKGGALLPCAAWAVTRAALLLWVCGVLTLGTLDVTVDVSVIYRGWYETLLTGTYPLDDVTWQYPPGAALAILSPALLPFWEYASAFYALVLLCDALVFGLLLYAGRRPGIRAAGAWVWVVGVPLLGPTVYARYDLMVTAVAVAALLAGVRHPKVLGVLAAFGALLKVWP
;
A
#
# COMPACT_ATOMS: atom_id res chain seq x y z
N MET A 1 -23.88 21.87 -19.63
CA MET A 1 -22.87 22.35 -18.67
C MET A 1 -21.65 21.44 -18.74
N THR A 2 -20.66 21.82 -19.56
CA THR A 2 -19.42 21.05 -19.77
C THR A 2 -18.37 21.49 -18.76
N GLY A 3 -18.21 20.72 -17.69
CA GLY A 3 -17.20 20.96 -16.66
C GLY A 3 -15.80 20.70 -17.20
N ARG A 4 -15.12 21.76 -17.65
CA ARG A 4 -13.70 21.75 -17.98
C ARG A 4 -12.94 21.57 -16.66
N THR A 5 -12.50 20.35 -16.35
CA THR A 5 -11.58 20.12 -15.23
C THR A 5 -10.27 20.86 -15.55
N SER A 6 -10.11 22.05 -14.99
CA SER A 6 -8.90 22.86 -15.11
C SER A 6 -7.71 22.05 -14.57
N LYS A 7 -6.53 22.20 -15.20
CA LYS A 7 -5.27 21.58 -14.75
C LYS A 7 -4.98 21.88 -13.25
N GLY A 8 -5.55 22.94 -12.69
CA GLY A 8 -5.46 23.29 -11.27
C GLY A 8 -6.19 22.33 -10.31
N GLY A 9 -7.20 21.57 -10.77
CA GLY A 9 -7.97 20.68 -9.91
C GLY A 9 -7.22 19.45 -9.39
N ALA A 10 -6.17 19.02 -10.09
CA ALA A 10 -5.35 17.87 -9.69
C ALA A 10 -4.08 18.27 -8.91
N LEU A 11 -3.63 19.53 -9.00
CA LEU A 11 -2.42 19.98 -8.32
C LEU A 11 -2.57 19.95 -6.80
N LEU A 12 -3.71 20.42 -6.29
CA LEU A 12 -4.00 20.46 -4.86
C LEU A 12 -4.00 19.06 -4.21
N PRO A 13 -4.73 18.05 -4.72
CA PRO A 13 -4.68 16.70 -4.14
C PRO A 13 -3.31 16.06 -4.28
N CYS A 14 -2.56 16.31 -5.37
CA CYS A 14 -1.19 15.80 -5.50
C CYS A 14 -0.24 16.42 -4.47
N ALA A 15 -0.32 17.72 -4.23
CA ALA A 15 0.49 18.39 -3.22
C ALA A 15 0.14 17.89 -1.81
N ALA A 16 -1.16 17.78 -1.49
CA ALA A 16 -1.61 17.25 -0.21
C ALA A 16 -1.18 15.79 -0.01
N TRP A 17 -1.27 14.95 -1.05
CA TRP A 17 -0.75 13.59 -1.02
C TRP A 17 0.76 13.59 -0.73
N ALA A 18 1.55 14.37 -1.47
CA ALA A 18 3.01 14.40 -1.30
C ALA A 18 3.41 14.85 0.11
N VAL A 19 2.79 15.90 0.65
CA VAL A 19 3.07 16.40 2.01
C VAL A 19 2.73 15.36 3.06
N THR A 20 1.54 14.74 2.97
CA THR A 20 1.12 13.73 3.97
C THR A 20 1.99 12.47 3.91
N ARG A 21 2.43 12.05 2.72
CA ARG A 21 3.31 10.87 2.58
C ARG A 21 4.74 11.16 2.98
N ALA A 22 5.24 12.36 2.72
CA ALA A 22 6.53 12.80 3.25
C ALA A 22 6.52 12.76 4.78
N ALA A 23 5.46 13.24 5.43
CA ALA A 23 5.33 13.16 6.89
C ALA A 23 5.32 11.70 7.40
N LEU A 24 4.57 10.80 6.75
CA LEU A 24 4.57 9.37 7.10
C LEU A 24 5.94 8.72 6.91
N LEU A 25 6.63 9.00 5.81
CA LEU A 25 7.98 8.48 5.52
C LEU A 25 8.99 8.97 6.55
N LEU A 26 8.96 10.26 6.88
CA LEU A 26 9.81 10.81 7.95
C LEU A 26 9.54 10.13 9.29
N TRP A 27 8.28 9.73 9.56
CA TRP A 27 7.94 9.00 10.76
C TRP A 27 8.46 7.55 10.75
N VAL A 28 8.16 6.75 9.71
CA VAL A 28 8.58 5.34 9.66
C VAL A 28 10.09 5.16 9.47
N CYS A 29 10.79 6.17 8.95
CA CYS A 29 12.25 6.21 8.92
C CYS A 29 12.88 6.71 10.23
N GLY A 30 12.09 7.00 11.26
CA GLY A 30 12.58 7.42 12.58
C GLY A 30 13.07 8.87 12.68
N VAL A 31 12.83 9.70 11.66
CA VAL A 31 13.20 11.14 11.68
C VAL A 31 12.23 11.94 12.53
N LEU A 32 10.94 11.58 12.50
CA LEU A 32 9.91 12.12 13.36
C LEU A 32 9.44 11.03 14.32
N THR A 33 9.56 11.27 15.63
CA THR A 33 9.08 10.33 16.66
C THR A 33 7.92 10.95 17.41
N LEU A 34 6.70 10.54 17.08
CA LEU A 34 5.48 10.93 17.77
C LEU A 34 4.98 9.74 18.61
N GLY A 35 5.30 9.75 19.91
CA GLY A 35 4.92 8.68 20.84
C GLY A 35 6.02 7.65 21.11
N THR A 36 5.68 6.63 21.91
CA THR A 36 6.62 5.61 22.43
C THR A 36 6.43 4.22 21.84
N LEU A 37 5.34 3.97 21.12
CA LEU A 37 5.07 2.68 20.48
C LEU A 37 5.72 2.64 19.10
N ASP A 38 6.72 1.77 18.95
CA ASP A 38 7.39 1.56 17.68
C ASP A 38 6.72 0.44 16.88
N VAL A 39 5.82 0.82 15.97
CA VAL A 39 5.15 -0.12 15.06
C VAL A 39 6.07 -0.59 13.93
N THR A 40 7.22 0.05 13.72
CA THR A 40 8.14 -0.31 12.63
C THR A 40 8.92 -1.60 12.90
N VAL A 41 8.89 -2.08 14.15
CA VAL A 41 9.44 -3.38 14.57
C VAL A 41 8.83 -4.54 13.78
N ASP A 42 7.55 -4.45 13.40
CA ASP A 42 6.91 -5.45 12.54
C ASP A 42 7.69 -5.60 11.21
N VAL A 43 8.17 -4.50 10.64
CA VAL A 43 8.91 -4.52 9.37
C VAL A 43 10.37 -4.90 9.59
N SER A 44 11.05 -4.23 10.52
CA SER A 44 12.50 -4.36 10.69
C SER A 44 12.93 -5.68 11.35
N VAL A 45 12.04 -6.30 12.13
CA VAL A 45 12.31 -7.56 12.83
C VAL A 45 11.49 -8.70 12.25
N ILE A 46 10.16 -8.63 12.33
CA ILE A 46 9.29 -9.77 12.00
C ILE A 46 9.32 -10.06 10.50
N TYR A 47 9.01 -9.07 9.66
CA TYR A 47 8.97 -9.27 8.21
C TYR A 47 10.35 -9.55 7.64
N ARG A 48 11.40 -8.94 8.21
CA ARG A 48 12.77 -9.24 7.84
C ARG A 48 13.16 -10.68 8.15
N GLY A 49 12.78 -11.21 9.32
CA GLY A 49 13.03 -12.62 9.68
C GLY A 49 12.31 -13.58 8.75
N TRP A 50 11.05 -13.29 8.41
CA TRP A 50 10.31 -14.06 7.40
C TRP A 50 10.96 -13.97 6.02
N TYR A 51 11.40 -12.78 5.61
CA TYR A 51 12.12 -12.55 4.35
C TYR A 51 13.38 -13.43 4.25
N GLU A 52 14.21 -13.42 5.29
CA GLU A 52 15.43 -14.24 5.35
C GLU A 52 15.11 -15.74 5.25
N THR A 53 14.04 -16.19 5.90
CA THR A 53 13.57 -17.58 5.79
C THR A 53 13.06 -17.89 4.37
N LEU A 54 12.23 -17.01 3.80
CA LEU A 54 11.65 -17.18 2.46
C LEU A 54 12.72 -17.24 1.37
N LEU A 55 13.85 -16.52 1.53
CA LEU A 55 14.99 -16.60 0.61
C LEU A 55 15.62 -18.01 0.55
N THR A 56 15.46 -18.83 1.59
CA THR A 56 15.91 -20.23 1.59
C THR A 56 15.01 -21.16 0.76
N GLY A 57 13.88 -20.64 0.26
CA GLY A 57 12.88 -21.43 -0.47
C GLY A 57 11.88 -22.16 0.42
N THR A 58 11.83 -21.82 1.72
CA THR A 58 10.90 -22.39 2.69
C THR A 58 10.06 -21.30 3.36
N TYR A 59 8.84 -21.64 3.76
CA TYR A 59 8.03 -20.75 4.60
C TYR A 59 8.52 -20.83 6.06
N PRO A 60 8.26 -19.81 6.89
CA PRO A 60 8.57 -19.85 8.33
C PRO A 60 7.58 -20.77 9.06
N LEU A 61 7.70 -22.08 8.85
CA LEU A 61 6.74 -23.10 9.29
C LEU A 61 6.62 -23.23 10.81
N ASP A 62 7.71 -22.98 11.52
CA ASP A 62 7.77 -23.06 12.98
C ASP A 62 7.43 -21.74 13.68
N ASP A 63 7.18 -20.66 12.92
CA ASP A 63 6.85 -19.35 13.46
C ASP A 63 5.33 -19.18 13.55
N VAL A 64 4.82 -19.21 14.79
CA VAL A 64 3.38 -19.04 15.09
C VAL A 64 2.82 -17.67 14.69
N THR A 65 3.68 -16.69 14.41
CA THR A 65 3.27 -15.36 13.95
C THR A 65 3.02 -15.31 12.43
N TRP A 66 3.48 -16.33 11.68
CA TRP A 66 3.11 -16.50 10.28
C TRP A 66 1.71 -17.10 10.16
N GLN A 67 0.71 -16.23 9.98
CA GLN A 67 -0.71 -16.62 9.91
C GLN A 67 -1.35 -16.25 8.57
N TYR A 68 -0.53 -16.05 7.54
CA TYR A 68 -0.95 -15.52 6.26
C TYR A 68 -0.97 -16.59 5.16
N PRO A 69 -1.84 -16.44 4.14
CA PRO A 69 -1.83 -17.36 3.02
C PRO A 69 -0.52 -17.25 2.21
N PRO A 70 -0.20 -18.26 1.37
CA PRO A 70 1.09 -18.33 0.69
C PRO A 70 1.46 -17.10 -0.15
N GLY A 71 0.48 -16.40 -0.71
CA GLY A 71 0.71 -15.20 -1.52
C GLY A 71 1.28 -14.01 -0.73
N ALA A 72 1.12 -13.98 0.60
CA ALA A 72 1.76 -12.96 1.45
C ALA A 72 3.28 -12.93 1.29
N ALA A 73 3.90 -14.08 0.97
CA ALA A 73 5.33 -14.17 0.68
C ALA A 73 5.76 -13.22 -0.43
N LEU A 74 4.90 -12.90 -1.41
CA LEU A 74 5.24 -11.96 -2.48
C LEU A 74 5.48 -10.54 -1.94
N ALA A 75 4.65 -10.09 -0.98
CA ALA A 75 4.83 -8.79 -0.35
C ALA A 75 6.11 -8.77 0.50
N ILE A 76 6.34 -9.82 1.28
CA ILE A 76 7.51 -9.93 2.17
C ILE A 76 8.82 -10.11 1.38
N LEU A 77 8.80 -10.80 0.24
CA LEU A 77 9.98 -10.97 -0.64
C LEU A 77 10.23 -9.77 -1.56
N SER A 78 9.23 -8.94 -1.82
CA SER A 78 9.36 -7.83 -2.77
C SER A 78 10.52 -6.85 -2.51
N PRO A 79 10.99 -6.60 -1.27
CA PRO A 79 12.20 -5.80 -1.02
C PRO A 79 13.46 -6.34 -1.69
N ALA A 80 13.55 -7.64 -2.04
CA ALA A 80 14.66 -8.19 -2.84
C ALA A 80 14.80 -7.55 -4.22
N LEU A 81 13.75 -6.90 -4.74
CA LEU A 81 13.78 -6.15 -5.99
C LEU A 81 14.63 -4.86 -5.89
N LEU A 82 14.95 -4.43 -4.67
CA LEU A 82 15.75 -3.24 -4.35
C LEU A 82 16.97 -3.63 -3.49
N PRO A 83 17.88 -4.50 -3.99
CA PRO A 83 18.94 -5.11 -3.18
C PRO A 83 20.01 -4.12 -2.69
N PHE A 84 19.98 -2.90 -3.20
CA PHE A 84 20.88 -1.81 -2.84
C PHE A 84 20.39 -1.03 -1.61
N TRP A 85 19.20 -1.34 -1.07
CA TRP A 85 18.61 -0.70 0.11
C TRP A 85 18.52 -1.68 1.29
N GLU A 86 18.50 -1.12 2.51
CA GLU A 86 18.14 -1.88 3.70
C GLU A 86 16.68 -2.34 3.62
N TYR A 87 16.36 -3.51 4.19
CA TYR A 87 15.07 -4.18 4.03
C TYR A 87 13.87 -3.29 4.37
N ALA A 88 13.88 -2.61 5.53
CA ALA A 88 12.78 -1.75 5.94
C ALA A 88 12.64 -0.54 5.01
N SER A 89 13.76 0.08 4.62
CA SER A 89 13.75 1.19 3.65
C SER A 89 13.17 0.77 2.29
N ALA A 90 13.58 -0.39 1.77
CA ALA A 90 13.06 -0.96 0.53
C ALA A 90 11.56 -1.26 0.64
N PHE A 91 11.14 -1.83 1.78
CA PHE A 91 9.74 -2.11 2.07
C PHE A 91 8.88 -0.83 2.05
N TYR A 92 9.30 0.23 2.75
CA TYR A 92 8.56 1.50 2.77
C TYR A 92 8.47 2.15 1.38
N ALA A 93 9.51 2.02 0.55
CA ALA A 93 9.47 2.50 -0.84
C ALA A 93 8.42 1.75 -1.67
N LEU A 94 8.31 0.44 -1.50
CA LEU A 94 7.32 -0.38 -2.19
C LEU A 94 5.90 -0.10 -1.69
N VAL A 95 5.72 0.14 -0.40
CA VAL A 95 4.45 0.60 0.17
C VAL A 95 4.06 1.97 -0.42
N LEU A 96 4.98 2.93 -0.47
CA LEU A 96 4.78 4.24 -1.09
C LEU A 96 4.40 4.12 -2.57
N LEU A 97 5.03 3.20 -3.30
CA LEU A 97 4.69 2.94 -4.70
C LEU A 97 3.25 2.43 -4.83
N CYS A 98 2.84 1.46 -4.00
CA CYS A 98 1.46 0.98 -3.96
C CYS A 98 0.46 2.08 -3.58
N ASP A 99 0.79 2.94 -2.61
CA ASP A 99 -0.01 4.12 -2.24
C ASP A 99 -0.19 5.07 -3.44
N ALA A 100 0.91 5.38 -4.12
CA ALA A 100 0.91 6.26 -5.29
C ALA A 100 0.08 5.68 -6.44
N LEU A 101 0.14 4.35 -6.65
CA LEU A 101 -0.67 3.65 -7.63
C LEU A 101 -2.16 3.76 -7.29
N VAL A 102 -2.56 3.52 -6.04
CA VAL A 102 -3.95 3.70 -5.60
C VAL A 102 -4.41 5.13 -5.81
N PHE A 103 -3.62 6.10 -5.36
CA PHE A 103 -3.94 7.50 -5.53
C PHE A 103 -4.10 7.88 -7.01
N GLY A 104 -3.19 7.44 -7.87
CA GLY A 104 -3.26 7.64 -9.32
C GLY A 104 -4.49 7.01 -9.95
N LEU A 105 -4.85 5.78 -9.55
CA LEU A 105 -6.06 5.10 -9.99
C LEU A 105 -7.34 5.86 -9.59
N LEU A 106 -7.39 6.39 -8.35
CA LEU A 106 -8.52 7.17 -7.85
C LEU A 106 -8.65 8.52 -8.57
N LEU A 107 -7.53 9.22 -8.83
CA LEU A 107 -7.52 10.42 -9.65
C LEU A 107 -8.01 10.13 -11.07
N TYR A 108 -7.54 9.04 -11.67
CA TYR A 108 -7.96 8.62 -13.00
C TYR A 108 -9.46 8.28 -13.06
N ALA A 109 -9.96 7.52 -12.09
CA ALA A 109 -11.37 7.16 -11.98
C ALA A 109 -12.26 8.40 -11.78
N GLY A 110 -11.83 9.36 -10.94
CA GLY A 110 -12.55 10.60 -10.66
C GLY A 110 -12.70 11.55 -11.85
N ARG A 111 -11.99 11.30 -12.97
CA ARG A 111 -12.13 12.05 -14.23
C ARG A 111 -13.25 11.51 -15.12
N ARG A 112 -13.80 10.34 -14.81
CA ARG A 112 -14.84 9.70 -15.62
C ARG A 112 -16.21 10.36 -15.36
N PRO A 113 -17.05 10.57 -16.38
CA PRO A 113 -18.40 11.10 -16.19
C PRO A 113 -19.19 10.26 -15.18
N GLY A 114 -19.85 10.91 -14.22
CA GLY A 114 -20.67 10.25 -13.20
C GLY A 114 -19.92 9.72 -11.97
N ILE A 115 -18.59 9.76 -11.93
CA ILE A 115 -17.79 9.38 -10.77
C ILE A 115 -17.34 10.63 -10.00
N ARG A 116 -17.51 10.63 -8.67
CA ARG A 116 -17.08 11.74 -7.82
C ARG A 116 -15.57 11.69 -7.58
N ALA A 117 -14.90 12.84 -7.66
CA ALA A 117 -13.49 12.98 -7.30
C ALA A 117 -13.20 12.85 -5.79
N ALA A 118 -14.24 12.68 -4.96
CA ALA A 118 -14.13 12.55 -3.51
C ALA A 118 -13.27 11.37 -3.05
N GLY A 119 -13.21 10.28 -3.82
CA GLY A 119 -12.40 9.11 -3.47
C GLY A 119 -10.91 9.42 -3.30
N ALA A 120 -10.36 10.31 -4.14
CA ALA A 120 -8.97 10.74 -4.00
C ALA A 120 -8.73 11.52 -2.71
N TRP A 121 -9.66 12.37 -2.28
CA TRP A 121 -9.56 13.10 -1.02
C TRP A 121 -9.72 12.21 0.21
N VAL A 122 -10.64 11.24 0.16
CA VAL A 122 -10.77 10.22 1.20
C VAL A 122 -9.45 9.45 1.35
N TRP A 123 -8.77 9.14 0.26
CA TRP A 123 -7.46 8.47 0.29
C TRP A 123 -6.34 9.37 0.81
N VAL A 124 -6.31 10.63 0.39
CA VAL A 124 -5.29 11.61 0.81
C VAL A 124 -5.38 11.86 2.31
N VAL A 125 -6.59 12.01 2.85
CA VAL A 125 -6.83 12.29 4.28
C VAL A 125 -6.86 11.01 5.11
N GLY A 126 -7.53 9.95 4.65
CA GLY A 126 -7.76 8.74 5.43
C GLY A 126 -6.49 7.93 5.72
N VAL A 127 -5.59 7.80 4.74
CA VAL A 127 -4.34 7.05 4.89
C VAL A 127 -3.46 7.59 6.03
N PRO A 128 -3.10 8.89 6.08
CA PRO A 128 -2.27 9.40 7.17
C PRO A 128 -2.96 9.41 8.54
N LEU A 129 -4.30 9.38 8.60
CA LEU A 129 -5.03 9.25 9.88
C LEU A 129 -4.81 7.89 10.57
N LEU A 130 -4.38 6.87 9.82
CA LEU A 130 -3.97 5.58 10.38
C LEU A 130 -2.58 5.62 11.02
N GLY A 131 -1.85 6.73 10.90
CA GLY A 131 -0.53 6.91 11.47
C GLY A 131 0.55 6.03 10.81
N PRO A 132 1.69 5.80 11.48
CA PRO A 132 2.83 5.06 10.91
C PRO A 132 2.48 3.60 10.61
N THR A 133 1.47 3.04 11.27
CA THR A 133 0.99 1.67 11.07
C THR A 133 0.63 1.38 9.61
N VAL A 134 0.14 2.38 8.87
CA VAL A 134 -0.23 2.19 7.46
C VAL A 134 0.96 1.91 6.55
N TYR A 135 2.16 2.34 6.95
CA TYR A 135 3.42 2.07 6.23
C TYR A 135 4.24 0.97 6.88
N ALA A 136 4.01 0.68 8.16
CA ALA A 136 4.60 -0.44 8.88
C ALA A 136 3.86 -1.78 8.67
N ARG A 137 2.91 -1.83 7.74
CA ARG A 137 2.19 -3.06 7.38
C ARG A 137 2.08 -3.20 5.86
N TYR A 138 2.14 -4.44 5.38
CA TYR A 138 2.01 -4.72 3.93
C TYR A 138 0.57 -4.59 3.42
N ASP A 139 -0.36 -4.25 4.31
CA ASP A 139 -1.79 -4.01 4.08
C ASP A 139 -2.08 -3.05 2.93
N LEU A 140 -1.24 -2.02 2.75
CA LEU A 140 -1.42 -1.06 1.67
C LEU A 140 -1.12 -1.67 0.28
N MET A 141 -0.19 -2.63 0.20
CA MET A 141 0.11 -3.37 -1.03
C MET A 141 -1.10 -4.23 -1.43
N VAL A 142 -1.72 -4.91 -0.47
CA VAL A 142 -2.93 -5.69 -0.69
C VAL A 142 -4.12 -4.80 -1.05
N THR A 143 -4.25 -3.65 -0.39
CA THR A 143 -5.27 -2.64 -0.69
C THR A 143 -5.14 -2.14 -2.13
N ALA A 144 -3.91 -1.99 -2.64
CA ALA A 144 -3.69 -1.61 -4.03
C ALA A 144 -4.27 -2.62 -5.02
N VAL A 145 -4.12 -3.92 -4.75
CA VAL A 145 -4.75 -4.99 -5.54
C VAL A 145 -6.27 -4.90 -5.46
N ALA A 146 -6.84 -4.70 -4.27
CA ALA A 146 -8.28 -4.58 -4.07
C ALA A 146 -8.88 -3.37 -4.82
N VAL A 147 -8.25 -2.19 -4.72
CA VAL A 147 -8.69 -0.99 -5.44
C VAL A 147 -8.61 -1.20 -6.96
N ALA A 148 -7.51 -1.80 -7.45
CA ALA A 148 -7.39 -2.14 -8.87
C ALA A 148 -8.50 -3.10 -9.33
N ALA A 149 -8.82 -4.12 -8.51
CA ALA A 149 -9.89 -5.08 -8.77
C ALA A 149 -11.25 -4.39 -8.92
N LEU A 150 -11.61 -3.53 -7.97
CA LEU A 150 -12.89 -2.80 -7.97
C LEU A 150 -13.02 -1.87 -9.18
N LEU A 151 -11.95 -1.12 -9.50
CA LEU A 151 -11.97 -0.18 -10.62
C LEU A 151 -11.96 -0.88 -12.00
N ALA A 152 -11.27 -2.02 -12.12
CA ALA A 152 -11.29 -2.83 -13.33
C ALA A 152 -12.62 -3.57 -13.51
N GLY A 153 -13.23 -4.03 -12.41
CA GLY A 153 -14.45 -4.82 -12.38
C GLY A 153 -15.67 -4.17 -13.00
N VAL A 154 -15.73 -2.83 -13.00
CA VAL A 154 -16.81 -2.05 -13.65
C VAL A 154 -16.95 -2.42 -15.14
N ARG A 155 -15.85 -2.76 -15.82
CA ARG A 155 -15.85 -3.12 -17.25
C ARG A 155 -15.44 -4.58 -17.51
N HIS A 156 -14.71 -5.19 -16.60
CA HIS A 156 -14.09 -6.50 -16.79
C HIS A 156 -14.30 -7.40 -15.57
N PRO A 157 -15.46 -8.08 -15.45
CA PRO A 157 -15.77 -8.92 -14.28
C PRO A 157 -14.76 -10.07 -14.09
N LYS A 158 -14.18 -10.59 -15.18
CA LYS A 158 -13.11 -11.60 -15.11
C LYS A 158 -11.85 -11.08 -14.40
N VAL A 159 -11.46 -9.83 -14.70
CA VAL A 159 -10.29 -9.20 -14.08
C VAL A 159 -10.53 -8.95 -12.60
N LEU A 160 -11.74 -8.53 -12.22
CA LEU A 160 -12.16 -8.44 -10.83
C LEU A 160 -12.00 -9.79 -10.12
N GLY A 161 -12.53 -10.87 -10.69
CA GLY A 161 -12.44 -12.20 -10.10
C GLY A 161 -11.01 -12.66 -9.88
N VAL A 162 -10.14 -12.48 -10.88
CA VAL A 162 -8.70 -12.83 -10.79
C VAL A 162 -8.01 -12.01 -9.71
N LEU A 163 -8.19 -10.68 -9.70
CA LEU A 163 -7.55 -9.81 -8.72
C LEU A 163 -8.10 -10.02 -7.30
N ALA A 164 -9.38 -10.32 -7.15
CA ALA A 164 -9.99 -10.64 -5.86
C ALA A 164 -9.46 -11.98 -5.31
N ALA A 165 -9.37 -13.02 -6.16
CA ALA A 165 -8.77 -14.29 -5.78
C ALA A 165 -7.29 -14.13 -5.42
N PHE A 166 -6.54 -13.35 -6.22
CA PHE A 166 -5.15 -13.03 -5.91
C PHE A 166 -5.03 -12.26 -4.59
N GLY A 167 -5.86 -11.24 -4.37
CA GLY A 167 -5.90 -10.48 -3.11
C GLY A 167 -6.18 -11.37 -1.90
N ALA A 168 -7.10 -12.35 -2.03
CA ALA A 168 -7.37 -13.32 -0.98
C ALA A 168 -6.17 -14.24 -0.68
N LEU A 169 -5.35 -14.56 -1.70
CA LEU A 169 -4.08 -15.27 -1.50
C LEU A 169 -3.00 -14.40 -0.86
N LEU A 170 -3.05 -13.07 -1.03
CA LEU A 170 -2.12 -12.16 -0.35
C LEU A 170 -2.47 -12.01 1.13
N LYS A 171 -3.75 -11.81 1.43
CA LYS A 171 -4.22 -11.62 2.80
C LYS A 171 -5.71 -11.86 2.91
N VAL A 172 -6.10 -12.68 3.88
CA VAL A 172 -7.47 -12.77 4.37
C VAL A 172 -7.57 -11.87 5.59
N TRP A 173 -8.39 -10.83 5.48
CA TRP A 173 -8.64 -9.87 6.56
C TRP A 173 -9.93 -10.29 7.28
N PRO A 174 -10.03 -10.17 8.61
CA PRO A 174 -11.31 -9.87 9.24
C PRO A 174 -11.78 -8.44 8.92
#